data_AF-A0A293LJU5-F1
#
_entry.id   AF-A0A293LJU5-F1
#
_cell.length_a   1.000
_cell.length_b   1.000
_cell.length_c   1.000
_cell.angle_alpha   90.00
_cell.angle_beta   90.00
_cell.angle_gamma   90.00
#
_symmetry.space_group_name_H-M   'P 1'
#
loop_
_entity.id
_entity.type
_entity.pdbx_description
1 polymer ?
#
loop_
_entity_poly.entity_id
_entity_poly.type
_entity_poly.pdbx_seq_one_letter_code
_entity_poly.pdbx_strand_id
1 'polypeptide(L)'
;MYALVRYLDDKKACYYTVPVTHIENFNPSNTSDFVKNKVYSAYWVDSADPDSTGYYEAQIYMLGETEDDIRRNREKRRMPKPRLDRDAAIETHPPKQNERQGTRRNRTEAQNSAWQDIIRRHVSHNLEKNASVHTAASRIRREPEVTHCVY
;
A
#
# COMPACT_ATOMS: atom_id res chain seq x y z
N MET A 1 -3.62 24.20 10.56
CA MET A 1 -3.80 22.75 10.34
C MET A 1 -4.25 22.52 8.92
N TYR A 2 -3.83 21.41 8.33
CA TYR A 2 -4.08 21.02 6.95
C TYR A 2 -4.75 19.66 6.90
N ALA A 3 -5.42 19.38 5.79
CA ALA A 3 -6.10 18.14 5.49
C ALA A 3 -5.66 17.61 4.12
N LEU A 4 -5.42 16.30 4.05
CA LEU A 4 -5.26 15.59 2.79
C LEU A 4 -6.65 15.13 2.35
N VAL A 5 -7.14 15.74 1.28
CA VAL A 5 -8.47 15.47 0.74
C VAL A 5 -8.39 14.81 -0.63
N ARG A 6 -9.41 14.04 -0.95
CA ARG A 6 -9.66 13.52 -2.29
C ARG A 6 -11.05 13.92 -2.73
N TYR A 7 -11.14 14.68 -3.81
CA TYR A 7 -12.41 15.05 -4.41
C TYR A 7 -13.08 13.82 -5.05
N LEU A 8 -14.39 13.71 -4.87
CA LEU A 8 -15.14 12.55 -5.36
C LEU A 8 -15.34 12.60 -6.87
N ASP A 9 -15.54 13.80 -7.40
CA ASP A 9 -15.79 14.06 -8.82
C ASP A 9 -14.49 14.03 -9.66
N ASP A 10 -13.32 14.07 -9.01
CA ASP A 10 -12.05 13.96 -9.71
C ASP A 10 -11.84 12.53 -10.26
N LYS A 11 -11.96 12.40 -11.58
CA LYS A 11 -11.69 11.17 -12.34
C LYS A 11 -10.28 10.64 -12.13
N LYS A 12 -9.31 11.51 -11.86
CA LYS A 12 -7.90 11.13 -11.63
C LYS A 12 -7.68 10.58 -10.23
N ALA A 13 -8.65 10.73 -9.32
CA ALA A 13 -8.58 10.27 -7.95
C ALA A 13 -7.34 10.80 -7.20
N CYS A 14 -6.91 12.03 -7.51
CA CYS A 14 -5.74 12.64 -6.92
C CYS A 14 -6.00 13.09 -5.47
N TYR A 15 -4.91 13.22 -4.72
CA TYR A 15 -4.94 13.75 -3.35
C TYR A 15 -4.42 15.17 -3.35
N TYR A 16 -5.08 16.03 -2.61
CA TYR A 16 -4.78 17.45 -2.52
C TYR A 16 -4.65 17.84 -1.06
N THR A 17 -3.67 18.69 -0.76
CA THR A 17 -3.53 19.26 0.57
C THR A 17 -4.25 20.59 0.59
N VAL A 18 -5.21 20.73 1.51
CA VAL A 18 -5.96 21.97 1.69
C VAL A 18 -5.91 22.39 3.16
N PRO A 19 -5.94 23.69 3.48
CA PRO A 19 -6.10 24.12 4.85
C PRO A 19 -7.49 23.73 5.37
N VAL A 20 -7.59 23.46 6.67
CA VAL A 20 -8.85 23.05 7.30
C VAL A 20 -9.93 24.12 7.16
N THR A 21 -9.54 25.40 7.08
CA THR A 21 -10.46 26.54 6.84
C THR A 21 -11.19 26.49 5.50
N HIS A 22 -10.68 25.72 4.54
CA HIS A 22 -11.34 25.49 3.25
C HIS A 22 -12.34 24.33 3.30
N ILE A 23 -12.56 23.72 4.45
CA ILE A 23 -13.55 22.64 4.61
C ILE A 23 -14.74 23.18 5.39
N GLU A 24 -15.92 23.04 4.80
CA GLU A 24 -17.15 23.59 5.34
C GLU A 24 -17.57 22.86 6.62
N ASN A 25 -17.99 23.61 7.64
CA ASN A 25 -18.47 23.09 8.93
C ASN A 25 -17.50 22.10 9.61
N PHE A 26 -16.19 22.29 9.40
CA PHE A 26 -15.16 21.38 9.90
C PHE A 26 -14.15 22.13 10.77
N ASN A 27 -14.23 21.90 12.09
CA ASN A 27 -13.32 22.48 13.07
C ASN A 27 -12.72 21.39 13.99
N PRO A 28 -11.83 20.55 13.45
CA PRO A 28 -11.17 19.48 14.20
C PRO A 28 -10.29 20.01 15.33
N SER A 29 -10.38 19.40 16.50
CA SER A 29 -9.55 19.74 17.67
C SER A 29 -8.17 19.06 17.64
N ASN A 30 -8.05 17.93 16.93
CA ASN A 30 -6.80 17.16 16.83
C ASN A 30 -6.66 16.51 15.44
N THR A 31 -5.48 15.94 15.16
CA THR A 31 -5.16 15.32 13.86
C THR A 31 -5.91 14.00 13.57
N SER A 32 -6.61 13.45 14.56
CA SER A 32 -7.46 12.26 14.43
C SER A 32 -8.96 12.59 14.45
N ASP A 33 -9.31 13.87 14.53
CA ASP A 33 -10.68 14.37 14.66
C ASP A 33 -11.36 14.48 13.29
N PHE A 34 -11.43 13.34 12.59
CA PHE A 34 -12.14 13.23 11.32
C PHE A 34 -12.70 11.82 11.13
N VAL A 35 -13.85 11.74 10.49
CA VAL A 35 -14.48 10.49 10.10
C VAL A 35 -14.02 10.10 8.69
N LYS A 36 -13.29 8.98 8.58
CA LYS A 36 -12.69 8.49 7.31
C LYS A 36 -13.70 8.20 6.21
N ASN A 37 -14.91 7.74 6.55
CA ASN A 37 -15.92 7.34 5.58
C ASN A 37 -16.94 8.46 5.28
N LYS A 38 -16.79 9.64 5.89
CA LYS A 38 -17.69 10.76 5.72
C LYS A 38 -17.26 11.62 4.52
N VAL A 39 -18.25 12.16 3.81
CA VAL A 39 -18.06 13.16 2.77
C VAL A 39 -18.13 14.55 3.42
N TYR A 40 -17.21 15.42 3.02
CA TYR A 40 -17.09 16.81 3.45
C TYR A 40 -17.13 17.71 2.22
N SER A 41 -17.58 18.96 2.37
CA SER A 41 -17.47 19.97 1.33
C SER A 41 -16.12 20.68 1.48
N ALA A 42 -15.24 20.56 0.49
CA ALA A 42 -13.94 21.24 0.48
C ALA A 42 -13.85 22.23 -0.68
N TYR A 43 -13.28 23.40 -0.42
CA TYR A 43 -13.07 24.45 -1.39
C TYR A 43 -11.90 24.13 -2.31
N TRP A 44 -12.18 24.09 -3.60
CA TRP A 44 -11.23 23.92 -4.68
C TRP A 44 -11.08 25.23 -5.45
N VAL A 45 -9.83 25.59 -5.73
CA VAL A 45 -9.49 26.72 -6.61
C VAL A 45 -8.88 26.15 -7.87
N ASP A 46 -9.53 26.38 -9.01
CA ASP A 46 -8.97 26.08 -10.31
C ASP A 46 -8.37 27.35 -10.91
N SER A 47 -7.04 27.37 -11.06
CA SER A 47 -6.33 28.51 -11.64
C SER A 47 -6.53 28.65 -13.15
N ALA A 48 -7.01 27.60 -13.84
CA ALA A 48 -7.24 27.62 -15.29
C ALA A 48 -8.67 28.01 -15.64
N ASP A 49 -9.64 27.65 -14.79
CA ASP A 49 -11.05 27.97 -14.97
C ASP A 49 -11.67 28.54 -13.68
N PRO A 50 -11.78 29.88 -13.56
CA PRO A 50 -12.32 30.51 -12.35
C PRO A 50 -13.80 30.16 -12.10
N ASP A 51 -14.57 29.75 -13.13
CA ASP A 51 -15.96 29.32 -12.96
C ASP A 51 -16.07 27.93 -12.33
N SER A 52 -15.00 27.13 -12.42
CA SER A 52 -14.86 25.82 -11.77
C SER A 52 -14.25 25.90 -10.36
N THR A 53 -14.19 27.10 -9.78
CA THR A 53 -13.77 27.32 -8.39
C THR A 53 -14.98 27.28 -7.47
N GLY A 54 -14.93 26.47 -6.40
CA GLY A 54 -16.09 26.27 -5.55
C GLY A 54 -15.93 25.19 -4.50
N TYR A 55 -17.02 24.87 -3.80
CA TYR A 55 -17.06 23.77 -2.85
C TYR A 55 -17.47 22.48 -3.54
N TYR A 56 -16.66 21.44 -3.38
CA TYR A 56 -16.88 20.13 -3.96
C TYR A 56 -16.88 19.04 -2.89
N GLU A 57 -17.61 17.97 -3.14
CA GLU A 57 -17.61 16.79 -2.28
C GLU A 57 -16.23 16.14 -2.25
N ALA A 58 -15.67 16.00 -1.07
CA ALA A 58 -14.35 15.46 -0.82
C ALA A 58 -14.32 14.54 0.40
N GLN A 59 -13.36 13.62 0.41
CA GLN A 59 -13.09 12.73 1.52
C GLN A 59 -11.77 13.11 2.18
N ILE A 60 -11.78 13.28 3.51
CA ILE A 60 -10.57 13.53 4.30
C ILE A 60 -9.87 12.19 4.60
N TYR A 61 -8.59 12.09 4.25
CA TYR A 61 -7.76 10.91 4.53
C TYR A 61 -6.89 11.06 5.77
N MET A 62 -6.42 12.29 6.00
CA MET A 62 -5.46 12.61 7.04
C MET A 62 -5.53 14.10 7.37
N LEU A 63 -5.29 14.43 8.62
CA LEU A 63 -4.99 15.78 9.07
C LEU A 63 -3.53 15.85 9.52
N GLY A 64 -2.93 17.02 9.37
CA GLY A 64 -1.59 17.31 9.86
C GLY A 64 -1.49 18.77 10.25
N GLU A 65 -0.64 19.08 11.23
CA GLU A 65 -0.46 20.46 11.70
C GLU A 65 0.11 21.37 10.59
N THR A 66 1.03 20.82 9.81
CA THR A 66 1.72 21.47 8.69
C THR A 66 1.54 20.68 7.40
N GLU A 67 1.68 21.35 6.26
CA GLU A 67 1.65 20.71 4.93
C GLU A 67 2.77 19.69 4.76
N ASP A 68 3.98 19.99 5.27
CA ASP A 68 5.12 19.08 5.19
C ASP A 68 4.89 17.79 5.97
N ASP A 69 4.17 17.87 7.10
CA ASP A 69 3.79 16.67 7.86
C ASP A 69 2.93 15.73 7.01
N ILE A 70 1.91 16.27 6.35
CA ILE A 70 1.05 15.52 5.44
C ILE A 70 1.86 14.88 4.31
N ARG A 71 2.78 15.65 3.69
CA ARG A 71 3.65 15.15 2.61
C ARG A 71 4.50 13.95 3.07
N ARG A 72 5.24 14.11 4.17
CA ARG A 72 6.09 13.04 4.72
C ARG A 72 5.27 11.81 5.10
N ASN A 73 4.10 12.02 5.70
CA ASN A 73 3.26 10.92 6.17
C ASN A 73 2.59 10.18 4.99
N ARG A 74 2.26 10.89 3.90
CA ARG A 74 1.79 10.31 2.63
C ARG A 74 2.87 9.47 1.96
N GLU A 75 4.12 9.91 1.94
CA GLU A 75 5.23 9.14 1.37
C GLU A 75 5.51 7.85 2.15
N LYS A 76 5.41 7.91 3.48
CA LYS A 76 5.62 6.76 4.37
C LYS A 76 4.52 5.71 4.30
N ARG A 77 3.29 6.09 3.95
CA ARG A 77 2.11 5.22 4.04
C ARG A 77 1.41 5.10 2.69
N ARG A 78 1.44 3.91 2.11
CA ARG A 78 0.48 3.53 1.07
C ARG A 78 -0.92 3.49 1.70
N MET A 79 -1.71 4.53 1.50
CA MET A 79 -3.05 4.64 2.07
C MET A 79 -4.04 3.82 1.25
N PRO A 80 -4.66 2.77 1.83
CA PRO A 80 -5.77 2.09 1.17
C PRO A 80 -6.97 3.04 1.09
N LYS A 81 -7.63 3.09 -0.07
CA LYS A 81 -8.81 3.91 -0.34
C LYS A 81 -9.98 3.42 0.54
N PRO A 82 -10.46 4.19 1.55
CA PRO A 82 -11.61 3.80 2.34
C PRO A 82 -12.86 3.78 1.44
N ARG A 83 -13.76 2.84 1.72
CA ARG A 83 -15.06 2.77 1.05
C ARG A 83 -15.95 3.88 1.61
N LEU A 84 -16.65 4.59 0.74
CA LEU A 84 -17.60 5.63 1.12
C LEU A 84 -18.96 4.98 1.36
N ASP A 85 -19.59 5.31 2.48
CA ASP A 85 -20.93 4.86 2.82
C ASP A 85 -21.93 5.89 2.27
N ARG A 86 -22.15 5.88 0.95
CA ARG A 86 -22.98 6.89 0.26
C ARG A 86 -24.49 6.75 0.55
N ASP A 87 -24.92 5.59 1.04
CA ASP A 87 -26.33 5.23 1.24
C ASP A 87 -26.75 5.15 2.73
N ALA A 88 -25.94 5.63 3.67
CA ALA A 88 -26.25 5.53 5.11
C ALA A 88 -27.19 6.65 5.60
N ALA A 89 -28.33 6.82 4.93
CA ALA A 89 -29.48 7.47 5.53
C ALA A 89 -30.17 6.44 6.44
N ILE A 90 -29.95 6.59 7.76
CA ILE A 90 -30.66 5.92 8.85
C ILE A 90 -30.51 4.39 8.86
N GLU A 91 -29.57 3.86 9.65
CA GLU A 91 -29.88 2.73 10.54
C GLU A 91 -28.97 2.77 11.78
N THR A 92 -29.59 3.11 12.90
CA THR A 92 -29.11 2.87 14.26
C THR A 92 -28.88 1.37 14.42
N HIS A 93 -27.63 0.90 14.40
CA HIS A 93 -27.29 -0.45 14.83
C HIS A 93 -26.18 -0.45 15.88
N PRO A 94 -26.35 -1.21 16.98
CA PRO A 94 -25.52 -1.17 18.18
C PRO A 94 -24.11 -1.77 17.96
N PRO A 95 -23.17 -1.58 18.90
CA PRO A 95 -21.79 -2.02 18.73
C PRO A 95 -21.74 -3.55 18.55
N LYS A 96 -21.25 -4.00 17.37
CA LYS A 96 -21.01 -5.42 17.13
C LYS A 96 -19.83 -5.88 17.97
N GLN A 97 -20.16 -6.52 19.09
CA GLN A 97 -19.24 -7.31 19.90
C GLN A 97 -18.53 -8.39 19.05
N ASN A 98 -17.28 -8.62 19.42
CA ASN A 98 -16.39 -9.66 18.91
C ASN A 98 -17.02 -11.05 18.99
N GLU A 99 -17.02 -11.78 17.86
CA GLU A 99 -16.97 -13.25 17.87
C GLU A 99 -16.55 -13.78 16.49
N ARG A 100 -15.23 -13.78 16.23
CA ARG A 100 -14.61 -14.58 15.14
C ARG A 100 -13.26 -15.14 15.59
N GLN A 101 -13.22 -15.82 16.73
CA GLN A 101 -12.16 -16.77 17.04
C GLN A 101 -12.62 -18.15 16.56
N GLY A 102 -12.07 -18.63 15.44
CA GLY A 102 -12.36 -20.00 14.99
C GLY A 102 -11.78 -20.43 13.65
N THR A 103 -11.47 -19.50 12.73
CA THR A 103 -11.11 -19.90 11.33
C THR A 103 -9.82 -19.30 10.80
N ARG A 104 -8.95 -18.74 11.66
CA ARG A 104 -7.71 -18.07 11.22
C ARG A 104 -6.44 -18.92 11.31
N ARG A 105 -6.39 -19.96 12.17
CA ARG A 105 -5.17 -20.79 12.35
C ARG A 105 -4.86 -21.65 11.13
N ASN A 106 -5.86 -22.32 10.55
CA ASN A 106 -5.64 -23.29 9.47
C ASN A 106 -5.21 -22.64 8.14
N ARG A 107 -5.56 -21.36 7.90
CA ARG A 107 -5.16 -20.65 6.67
C ARG A 107 -3.70 -20.21 6.68
N THR A 108 -3.16 -19.89 7.85
CA THR A 108 -1.76 -19.44 7.99
C THR A 108 -0.79 -20.61 7.85
N GLU A 109 -1.14 -21.78 8.35
CA GLU A 109 -0.31 -23.00 8.26
C GLU A 109 -0.21 -23.52 6.82
N ALA A 110 -1.33 -23.58 6.09
CA ALA A 110 -1.31 -23.98 4.69
C ALA A 110 -0.51 -23.01 3.80
N GLN A 111 -0.60 -21.70 4.07
CA GLN A 111 0.22 -20.70 3.39
C GLN A 111 1.71 -20.86 3.74
N ASN A 112 2.04 -21.09 5.01
CA ASN A 112 3.42 -21.27 5.45
C ASN A 112 4.04 -22.55 4.84
N SER A 113 3.29 -23.65 4.76
CA SER A 113 3.73 -24.89 4.09
C SER A 113 4.02 -24.67 2.60
N ALA A 114 3.10 -24.01 1.87
CA ALA A 114 3.29 -23.74 0.45
C ALA A 114 4.53 -22.87 0.19
N TRP A 115 4.80 -21.89 1.05
CA TRP A 115 6.01 -21.06 0.96
C TRP A 115 7.28 -21.86 1.24
N GLN A 116 7.27 -22.76 2.23
CA GLN A 116 8.44 -23.60 2.52
C GLN A 116 8.78 -24.56 1.38
N ASP A 117 7.78 -25.11 0.69
CA ASP A 117 8.02 -26.02 -0.44
C ASP A 117 8.64 -25.30 -1.64
N ILE A 118 8.22 -24.05 -1.91
CA ILE A 118 8.83 -23.23 -2.96
C ILE A 118 10.31 -22.94 -2.65
N ILE A 119 10.63 -22.62 -1.39
CA ILE A 119 12.00 -22.34 -0.93
C ILE A 119 12.86 -23.60 -1.06
N ARG A 120 12.38 -24.75 -0.56
CA ARG A 120 13.12 -26.02 -0.66
C ARG A 120 13.41 -26.38 -2.11
N ARG A 121 12.43 -26.22 -3.01
CA ARG A 121 12.60 -26.51 -4.44
C ARG A 121 13.69 -25.64 -5.07
N HIS A 122 13.73 -24.35 -4.73
CA HIS A 122 14.79 -23.45 -5.20
C HIS A 122 16.16 -23.81 -4.63
N VAL A 123 16.27 -24.13 -3.34
CA VAL A 123 17.54 -24.48 -2.72
C VAL A 123 18.11 -25.77 -3.32
N SER A 124 17.30 -26.84 -3.44
CA SER A 124 17.75 -28.11 -4.02
C SER A 124 18.19 -27.96 -5.48
N HIS A 125 17.41 -27.26 -6.30
CA HIS A 125 17.74 -27.03 -7.70
C HIS A 125 19.02 -26.18 -7.87
N ASN A 126 19.28 -25.23 -6.97
CA ASN A 126 20.53 -24.46 -6.98
C ASN A 126 21.73 -25.30 -6.51
N LEU A 127 21.57 -26.16 -5.51
CA LEU A 127 22.63 -27.09 -5.08
C LEU A 127 23.00 -28.06 -6.21
N GLU A 128 22.01 -28.62 -6.92
CA GLU A 128 22.23 -29.52 -8.04
C GLU A 128 22.92 -28.83 -9.22
N LYS A 129 22.52 -27.59 -9.55
CA LYS A 129 23.22 -26.78 -10.56
C LYS A 129 24.66 -26.49 -10.15
N ASN A 130 24.89 -26.11 -8.90
CA ASN A 130 26.25 -25.83 -8.41
C ASN A 130 27.13 -27.10 -8.40
N ALA A 131 26.57 -28.26 -8.05
CA ALA A 131 27.27 -29.55 -8.11
C ALA A 131 27.56 -30.01 -9.55
N SER A 132 26.63 -29.77 -10.48
CA SER A 132 26.83 -30.01 -11.91
C SER A 132 27.93 -29.12 -12.49
N VAL A 133 27.98 -27.84 -12.09
CA VAL A 133 29.05 -26.90 -12.48
C VAL A 133 30.41 -27.36 -11.94
N HIS A 134 30.51 -27.83 -10.70
CA HIS A 134 31.75 -28.40 -10.15
C HIS A 134 32.17 -29.71 -10.84
N THR A 135 31.22 -30.54 -11.27
CA THR A 135 31.48 -31.80 -11.99
C THR A 135 31.89 -31.53 -13.44
N ALA A 136 31.30 -30.52 -14.10
CA ALA A 136 31.70 -30.07 -15.43
C ALA A 136 33.09 -29.40 -15.41
N ALA A 137 33.38 -28.58 -14.40
CA ALA A 137 34.69 -27.93 -14.22
C ALA A 137 35.83 -28.92 -13.96
N SER A 138 35.56 -30.03 -13.28
CA SER A 138 36.54 -31.10 -13.04
C SER A 138 36.76 -32.01 -14.26
N ARG A 139 35.81 -32.07 -15.20
CA ARG A 139 35.96 -32.79 -16.48
C ARG A 139 36.80 -32.03 -17.52
N ILE A 140 36.77 -30.70 -17.49
CA ILE A 140 37.52 -29.84 -18.43
C ILE A 140 39.03 -29.79 -18.11
N ARG A 141 39.45 -30.10 -16.86
CA ARG A 141 40.87 -30.05 -16.44
C ARG A 141 41.71 -31.30 -16.73
N ARG A 142 41.21 -32.29 -17.47
CA ARG A 142 42.02 -33.44 -17.91
C ARG A 142 42.34 -33.32 -19.40
N GLU A 143 43.29 -32.47 -19.75
CA GLU A 143 44.04 -32.59 -21.00
C GLU A 143 45.16 -33.64 -20.82
N PRO A 144 45.46 -34.44 -21.86
CA PRO A 144 46.37 -35.59 -21.77
C PRO A 144 47.84 -35.15 -21.64
N GLU A 145 48.59 -35.86 -20.79
CA GLU A 145 50.05 -35.73 -20.72
C GLU A 145 50.67 -35.92 -22.11
N VAL A 146 51.41 -34.90 -22.53
CA VAL A 146 52.23 -34.92 -23.75
C VAL A 146 53.36 -35.90 -23.54
N THR A 147 53.31 -37.02 -24.24
CA THR A 147 54.36 -38.04 -24.30
C THR A 147 55.65 -37.42 -24.85
N HIS A 148 56.72 -37.45 -24.04
CA HIS A 148 58.09 -37.19 -24.45
C HIS A 148 58.49 -38.12 -25.60
N CYS A 149 58.89 -37.57 -26.74
CA CYS A 149 59.72 -38.27 -27.73
C CYS A 149 61.14 -37.71 -27.63
N VAL A 150 62.08 -38.58 -27.27
CA VAL A 150 63.54 -38.31 -27.30
C VAL A 150 64.16 -39.32 -28.26
N TYR A 151 65.04 -38.79 -29.11
CA TYR A 151 65.89 -39.39 -30.16
C TYR A 151 65.28 -39.54 -31.56
#